data_AF-A0A7W9KI92-F1
#
_entry.id   AF-A0A7W9KI92-F1
#
_cell.length_a   1.000
_cell.length_b   1.000
_cell.length_c   1.000
_cell.angle_alpha   90.00
_cell.angle_beta   90.00
_cell.angle_gamma   90.00
#
_symmetry.space_group_name_H-M   'P 1'
#
loop_
_entity.id
_entity.type
_entity.pdbx_description
1 polymer ?
#
loop_
_entity_poly.entity_id
_entity_poly.type
_entity_poly.pdbx_seq_one_letter_code
_entity_poly.pdbx_strand_id
1 'polypeptide(L)'
;MTPPRAVDVARWLWVAGALLSAVRSFLVLADRQGLRDQVRQVDPSLTMQQIEAAVNGEIILGVLFSAAVVALYVLVANKMRAGRAWARVLLTFFGVIFVVLGGLGLIGLADGLATAQGLSVDPVEVALSAVGLVVDVAALVAMWLRPSNDYFRASSVRFAMPPRQEQFPR
;
A
#
# COMPACT_ATOMS: atom_id res chain seq x y z
N MET A 1 23.10 14.95 3.56
CA MET A 1 23.39 13.84 2.64
C MET A 1 22.21 13.69 1.72
N THR A 2 22.43 13.85 0.42
CA THR A 2 21.40 13.65 -0.59
C THR A 2 21.06 12.16 -0.65
N PRO A 3 19.77 11.77 -0.61
CA PRO A 3 19.40 10.36 -0.74
C PRO A 3 19.86 9.81 -2.10
N PRO A 4 20.28 8.54 -2.18
CA PRO A 4 20.63 7.92 -3.44
C PRO A 4 19.37 7.73 -4.30
N ARG A 5 19.55 7.69 -5.63
CA ARG A 5 18.45 7.53 -6.59
C ARG A 5 17.55 6.32 -6.28
N ALA A 6 18.11 5.23 -5.77
CA ALA A 6 17.34 4.04 -5.37
C ALA A 6 16.30 4.33 -4.26
N VAL A 7 16.63 5.18 -3.29
CA VAL A 7 15.71 5.59 -2.22
C VAL A 7 14.61 6.50 -2.76
N ASP A 8 14.95 7.40 -3.70
CA ASP A 8 13.96 8.25 -4.36
C ASP A 8 13.00 7.44 -5.25
N VAL A 9 13.52 6.46 -5.99
CA VAL A 9 12.70 5.51 -6.76
C VAL A 9 11.78 4.71 -5.83
N ALA A 10 12.31 4.14 -4.75
CA ALA A 10 11.51 3.40 -3.77
C ALA A 10 10.38 4.25 -3.19
N ARG A 11 10.66 5.53 -2.84
CA ARG A 11 9.63 6.47 -2.37
C ARG A 11 8.48 6.60 -3.39
N TRP A 12 8.80 6.84 -4.65
CA TRP A 12 7.78 7.03 -5.68
C TRP A 12 7.01 5.75 -5.99
N LEU A 13 7.66 4.58 -5.94
CA LEU A 13 6.98 3.29 -6.10
C LEU A 13 5.97 3.04 -4.97
N TRP A 14 6.33 3.32 -3.72
CA TRP A 14 5.37 3.22 -2.60
C TRP A 14 4.16 4.15 -2.76
N VAL A 15 4.38 5.39 -3.21
CA VAL A 15 3.31 6.34 -3.47
C VAL A 15 2.45 5.89 -4.65
N ALA A 16 3.07 5.43 -5.74
CA ALA A 16 2.37 4.94 -6.92
C ALA A 16 1.53 3.69 -6.61
N GLY A 17 2.06 2.73 -5.84
CA GLY A 17 1.33 1.55 -5.39
C GLY A 17 0.11 1.92 -4.54
N ALA A 18 0.27 2.83 -3.57
CA ALA A 18 -0.84 3.32 -2.77
C ALA A 18 -1.92 4.03 -3.61
N LEU A 19 -1.52 4.87 -4.57
CA LEU A 19 -2.45 5.53 -5.48
C LEU A 19 -3.17 4.54 -6.40
N LEU A 20 -2.45 3.53 -6.91
CA LEU A 20 -3.04 2.48 -7.75
C LEU A 20 -4.10 1.70 -6.98
N SER A 21 -3.81 1.31 -5.74
CA SER A 21 -4.78 0.66 -4.85
C SER A 21 -5.98 1.57 -4.56
N ALA A 22 -5.75 2.86 -4.31
CA ALA A 22 -6.82 3.82 -4.08
C ALA A 22 -7.74 3.99 -5.30
N VAL A 23 -7.18 4.05 -6.51
CA VAL A 23 -7.96 4.08 -7.76
C VAL A 23 -8.82 2.84 -7.88
N ARG A 24 -8.29 1.64 -7.61
CA ARG A 24 -9.09 0.41 -7.63
C ARG A 24 -10.22 0.43 -6.61
N SER A 25 -9.93 0.80 -5.37
CA SER A 25 -10.96 0.94 -4.35
C SER A 25 -12.05 1.91 -4.80
N PHE A 26 -11.67 3.02 -5.45
CA PHE A 26 -12.64 3.97 -5.98
C PHE A 26 -13.50 3.39 -7.10
N LEU A 27 -12.92 2.59 -8.02
CA LEU A 27 -13.67 1.91 -9.07
C LEU A 27 -14.71 0.94 -8.48
N VAL A 28 -14.34 0.19 -7.45
CA VAL A 28 -15.27 -0.70 -6.73
C VAL A 28 -16.38 0.11 -6.05
N LEU A 29 -16.02 1.18 -5.34
CA LEU A 29 -17.00 2.03 -4.65
C LEU A 29 -17.91 2.81 -5.60
N ALA A 30 -17.49 3.03 -6.85
CA ALA A 30 -18.30 3.65 -7.88
C ALA A 30 -19.40 2.70 -8.41
N ASP A 31 -19.21 1.38 -8.30
CA ASP A 31 -20.21 0.38 -8.66
C ASP A 31 -21.26 0.21 -7.55
N ARG A 32 -22.18 1.17 -7.48
CA ARG A 32 -23.24 1.15 -6.47
C ARG A 32 -24.19 -0.03 -6.61
N GLN A 33 -24.37 -0.58 -7.81
CA GLN A 33 -25.25 -1.74 -7.99
C GLN A 33 -24.59 -2.97 -7.38
N GLY A 34 -23.31 -3.19 -7.68
CA GLY A 34 -22.51 -4.24 -7.03
C GLY A 34 -22.56 -4.15 -5.51
N LEU A 35 -22.36 -2.96 -4.93
CA LEU A 35 -22.43 -2.76 -3.47
C LEU A 35 -23.83 -3.08 -2.90
N ARG A 36 -24.91 -2.65 -3.57
CA ARG A 36 -26.28 -2.95 -3.14
C ARG A 36 -26.55 -4.45 -3.12
N ASP A 37 -26.13 -5.14 -4.17
CA ASP A 37 -26.31 -6.58 -4.28
C ASP A 37 -25.47 -7.32 -3.23
N GLN A 38 -24.27 -6.82 -2.92
CA GLN A 38 -23.42 -7.36 -1.86
C GLN A 38 -24.07 -7.20 -0.47
N VAL A 39 -24.62 -6.03 -0.15
CA VAL A 39 -25.36 -5.80 1.10
C VAL A 39 -26.59 -6.71 1.21
N ARG A 40 -27.34 -6.89 0.12
CA ARG A 40 -28.49 -7.82 0.09
C ARG A 40 -28.10 -9.27 0.27
N GLN A 41 -26.95 -9.69 -0.27
CA GLN A 41 -26.44 -11.04 -0.06
C GLN A 41 -26.06 -11.30 1.40
N VAL A 42 -25.52 -10.30 2.08
CA VAL A 42 -25.18 -10.39 3.52
C VAL A 42 -26.44 -10.46 4.38
N ASP A 43 -27.43 -9.59 4.11
CA ASP A 43 -28.70 -9.60 4.83
C ASP A 43 -29.88 -9.28 3.89
N PRO A 44 -30.61 -10.32 3.43
CA PRO A 44 -31.77 -10.15 2.56
C PRO A 44 -32.98 -9.50 3.25
N SER A 45 -32.99 -9.41 4.59
CA SER A 45 -34.12 -8.88 5.36
C SER A 45 -34.15 -7.35 5.42
N LEU A 46 -33.06 -6.70 4.98
CA LEU A 46 -32.94 -5.25 4.99
C LEU A 46 -33.92 -4.58 4.03
N THR A 47 -34.56 -3.53 4.51
CA THR A 47 -35.36 -2.62 3.68
C THR A 47 -34.47 -1.86 2.69
N MET A 48 -35.05 -1.37 1.59
CA MET A 48 -34.29 -0.56 0.62
C MET A 48 -33.65 0.67 1.23
N GLN A 49 -34.32 1.32 2.19
CA GLN A 49 -33.77 2.49 2.87
C GLN A 49 -32.54 2.14 3.73
N GLN A 50 -32.54 0.97 4.38
CA GLN A 50 -31.38 0.48 5.14
C GLN A 50 -30.21 0.11 4.22
N ILE A 51 -30.49 -0.52 3.07
CA ILE A 51 -29.47 -0.84 2.06
C ILE A 51 -28.82 0.45 1.55
N GLU A 52 -29.61 1.48 1.22
CA GLU A 52 -29.06 2.75 0.76
C GLU A 52 -28.23 3.46 1.82
N ALA A 53 -28.67 3.43 3.08
CA ALA A 53 -27.89 3.97 4.19
C ALA A 53 -26.56 3.22 4.38
N ALA A 54 -26.57 1.89 4.28
CA ALA A 54 -25.37 1.06 4.37
C ALA A 54 -24.37 1.36 3.24
N VAL A 55 -24.84 1.37 1.99
CA VAL A 55 -24.00 1.67 0.82
C VAL A 55 -23.42 3.08 0.90
N ASN A 56 -24.20 4.07 1.32
CA ASN A 56 -23.70 5.43 1.51
C ASN A 56 -22.63 5.50 2.60
N GLY A 57 -22.84 4.80 3.72
CA GLY A 57 -21.87 4.70 4.81
C GLY A 57 -20.57 4.04 4.36
N GLU A 58 -20.66 2.94 3.62
CA GLU A 58 -19.52 2.22 3.06
C GLU A 58 -18.71 3.08 2.09
N ILE A 59 -19.38 3.80 1.18
CA ILE A 59 -18.69 4.69 0.23
C ILE A 59 -17.96 5.81 0.97
N ILE A 60 -18.60 6.48 1.93
CA ILE A 60 -17.96 7.57 2.69
C ILE A 60 -16.77 7.04 3.48
N LEU A 61 -16.95 5.94 4.21
CA LEU A 61 -15.89 5.34 5.02
C LEU A 61 -14.75 4.83 4.14
N GLY A 62 -15.06 4.15 3.04
CA GLY A 62 -14.09 3.61 2.09
C GLY A 62 -13.26 4.70 1.42
N VAL A 63 -13.88 5.82 1.01
CA VAL A 63 -13.15 6.97 0.43
C VAL A 63 -12.25 7.62 1.48
N LEU A 64 -12.74 7.87 2.69
CA LEU A 64 -11.95 8.46 3.77
C LEU A 64 -10.78 7.56 4.17
N PHE A 65 -11.03 6.26 4.28
CA PHE A 65 -10.02 5.27 4.61
C PHE A 65 -8.96 5.17 3.52
N SER A 66 -9.37 5.12 2.24
CA SER A 66 -8.46 5.11 1.10
C SER A 66 -7.56 6.36 1.06
N ALA A 67 -8.15 7.54 1.26
CA ALA A 67 -7.39 8.79 1.33
C ALA A 67 -6.40 8.81 2.52
N ALA A 68 -6.82 8.30 3.68
CA ALA A 68 -5.95 8.19 4.86
C ALA A 68 -4.77 7.24 4.62
N VAL A 69 -5.01 6.09 3.97
CA VAL A 69 -3.96 5.14 3.60
C VAL A 69 -2.96 5.79 2.64
N VAL A 70 -3.41 6.48 1.59
CA VAL A 70 -2.52 7.19 0.66
C VAL A 70 -1.68 8.23 1.41
N ALA A 71 -2.30 9.05 2.26
CA ALA A 71 -1.61 10.06 3.04
C ALA A 71 -0.56 9.44 3.99
N LEU A 72 -0.89 8.32 4.63
CA LEU A 72 0.04 7.57 5.47
C LEU A 72 1.23 7.05 4.67
N TYR A 73 1.00 6.44 3.50
CA TYR A 73 2.07 5.97 2.62
C TYR A 73 2.99 7.10 2.17
N VAL A 74 2.44 8.23 1.77
CA VAL A 74 3.21 9.44 1.42
C VAL A 74 4.04 9.90 2.61
N LEU A 75 3.46 9.96 3.81
CA LEU A 75 4.17 10.35 5.02
C LEU A 75 5.33 9.40 5.33
N VAL A 76 5.08 8.09 5.39
CA VAL A 76 6.09 7.08 5.73
C VAL A 76 7.18 7.03 4.66
N ALA A 77 6.83 7.08 3.37
CA ALA A 77 7.80 7.13 2.27
C ALA A 77 8.68 8.39 2.34
N ASN A 78 8.14 9.54 2.74
CA ASN A 78 8.92 10.75 3.00
C ASN A 78 9.83 10.62 4.21
N LYS A 79 9.38 9.96 5.29
CA LYS A 79 10.22 9.69 6.47
C LYS A 79 11.34 8.70 6.13
N MET A 80 11.07 7.69 5.32
CA MET A 80 12.05 6.75 4.78
C MET A 80 13.10 7.49 3.94
N ARG A 81 12.68 8.36 3.00
CA ARG A 81 13.59 9.19 2.19
C ARG A 81 14.51 10.06 3.05
N ALA A 82 14.05 10.49 4.22
CA ALA A 82 14.85 11.24 5.17
C ALA A 82 15.83 10.38 6.01
N GLY A 83 15.98 9.09 5.71
CA GLY A 83 16.94 8.20 6.36
C GLY A 83 16.46 7.61 7.68
N ARG A 84 15.16 7.66 7.99
CA ARG A 84 14.60 7.08 9.22
C ARG A 84 14.40 5.57 9.06
N ALA A 85 15.16 4.79 9.82
CA ALA A 85 15.14 3.32 9.74
C ALA A 85 13.77 2.70 10.10
N TRP A 86 13.03 3.28 11.07
CA TRP A 86 11.70 2.77 11.46
C TRP A 86 10.70 2.79 10.29
N ALA A 87 10.75 3.83 9.45
CA ALA A 87 9.85 3.96 8.31
C ALA A 87 10.13 2.88 7.26
N ARG A 88 11.41 2.56 7.08
CA ARG A 88 11.86 1.48 6.19
C ARG A 88 11.38 0.11 6.67
N VAL A 89 11.50 -0.17 7.97
CA VAL A 89 11.01 -1.42 8.57
C VAL A 89 9.50 -1.54 8.40
N LEU A 90 8.75 -0.46 8.66
CA LEU A 90 7.30 -0.42 8.51
C LEU A 90 6.86 -0.71 7.07
N LEU A 91 7.49 -0.07 6.08
CA LEU A 91 7.23 -0.33 4.66
C LEU A 91 7.61 -1.75 4.24
N THR A 92 8.67 -2.31 4.82
CA THR A 92 9.05 -3.70 4.55
C THR A 92 7.99 -4.66 5.07
N PHE A 93 7.50 -4.45 6.28
CA PHE A 93 6.51 -5.32 6.90
C PHE A 93 5.22 -5.38 6.07
N PHE A 94 4.63 -4.23 5.76
CA PHE A 94 3.43 -4.18 4.93
C PHE A 94 3.68 -4.63 3.49
N GLY A 95 4.81 -4.24 2.92
CA GLY A 95 5.22 -4.64 1.57
C GLY A 95 5.30 -6.15 1.40
N VAL A 96 5.97 -6.84 2.33
CA VAL A 96 6.10 -8.30 2.28
C VAL A 96 4.73 -8.97 2.38
N ILE A 97 3.86 -8.49 3.29
CA ILE A 97 2.49 -9.01 3.42
C ILE A 97 1.73 -8.85 2.09
N PHE A 98 1.77 -7.67 1.47
CA PHE A 98 1.05 -7.44 0.21
C PHE A 98 1.62 -8.24 -0.94
N VAL A 99 2.94 -8.40 -1.03
CA VAL A 99 3.57 -9.25 -2.05
C VAL A 99 3.16 -10.70 -1.89
N VAL A 100 3.15 -11.22 -0.65
CA VAL A 100 2.76 -12.61 -0.39
C VAL A 100 1.27 -12.82 -0.71
N LEU A 101 0.39 -11.98 -0.17
CA LEU A 101 -1.05 -12.11 -0.39
C LEU A 101 -1.43 -11.89 -1.85
N GLY A 102 -0.88 -10.87 -2.50
CA GLY A 102 -1.11 -10.58 -3.91
C GLY A 102 -0.55 -11.68 -4.82
N GLY A 103 0.62 -12.21 -4.51
CA GLY A 103 1.22 -13.34 -5.23
C GLY A 103 0.37 -14.61 -5.12
N LEU A 104 -0.06 -14.97 -3.91
CA LEU A 104 -0.96 -16.10 -3.69
C LEU A 104 -2.31 -15.93 -4.41
N GLY A 105 -2.88 -14.71 -4.39
CA GLY A 105 -4.09 -14.40 -5.13
C GLY A 105 -3.93 -14.62 -6.64
N LEU A 106 -2.85 -14.12 -7.24
CA LEU A 106 -2.58 -14.30 -8.66
C LEU A 106 -2.31 -15.77 -9.03
N ILE A 107 -1.60 -16.53 -8.19
CA ILE A 107 -1.41 -17.97 -8.39
C ILE A 107 -2.76 -18.70 -8.37
N GLY A 108 -3.61 -18.40 -7.38
CA GLY A 108 -4.94 -19.01 -7.31
C GLY A 108 -5.83 -18.69 -8.51
N LEU A 109 -5.71 -17.48 -9.07
CA LEU A 109 -6.37 -17.10 -10.32
C LEU A 109 -5.82 -17.86 -11.52
N ALA A 110 -4.49 -18.03 -11.62
CA ALA A 110 -3.84 -18.77 -12.69
C ALA A 110 -4.17 -20.27 -12.67
N ASP A 111 -4.32 -20.85 -11.47
CA ASP A 111 -4.71 -22.25 -11.26
C ASP A 111 -6.22 -22.49 -11.48
N GLY A 112 -6.98 -21.44 -11.80
CA GLY A 112 -8.41 -21.53 -12.09
C GLY A 112 -9.29 -21.70 -10.84
N LEU A 113 -8.78 -21.44 -9.63
CA LEU A 113 -9.55 -21.58 -8.39
C LEU A 113 -10.80 -20.68 -8.39
N ALA A 114 -10.68 -19.44 -8.88
CA ALA A 114 -11.82 -18.54 -8.99
C ALA A 114 -12.90 -19.10 -9.92
N THR A 115 -12.51 -19.62 -11.08
CA THR A 115 -13.43 -20.25 -12.03
C THR A 115 -14.07 -21.52 -11.46
N ALA A 116 -13.30 -22.33 -10.71
CA ALA A 116 -13.80 -23.51 -10.02
C ALA A 116 -14.83 -23.16 -8.91
N GLN A 117 -14.75 -21.95 -8.35
CA GLN A 117 -15.69 -21.40 -7.38
C GLN A 117 -16.86 -20.64 -8.04
N GLY A 118 -16.96 -20.64 -9.37
CA GLY A 118 -18.01 -19.94 -10.11
C GLY A 118 -17.85 -18.41 -10.12
N LEU A 119 -16.69 -17.89 -9.73
CA LEU A 119 -16.38 -16.46 -9.75
C LEU A 119 -15.97 -16.03 -11.17
N SER A 120 -16.50 -14.89 -11.62
CA SER A 120 -16.04 -14.24 -12.84
C SER A 120 -14.66 -13.63 -12.61
N VAL A 121 -13.76 -13.81 -13.59
CA VAL A 121 -12.41 -13.24 -13.57
C VAL A 121 -12.36 -12.14 -14.63
N ASP A 122 -12.22 -10.89 -14.20
CA ASP A 122 -11.99 -9.77 -15.11
C ASP A 122 -10.49 -9.70 -15.49
N PRO A 123 -10.14 -9.84 -16.79
CA PRO A 123 -8.75 -9.73 -17.24
C PRO A 123 -8.09 -8.39 -16.87
N VAL A 124 -8.86 -7.30 -16.78
CA VAL A 124 -8.36 -5.99 -16.39
C VAL A 124 -7.96 -5.99 -14.92
N GLU A 125 -8.77 -6.59 -14.05
CA GLU A 125 -8.46 -6.72 -12.63
C GLU A 125 -7.22 -7.58 -12.38
N VAL A 126 -7.07 -8.67 -13.13
CA VAL A 126 -5.87 -9.52 -13.10
C VAL A 126 -4.63 -8.73 -13.51
N ALA A 127 -4.70 -8.02 -14.63
CA ALA A 127 -3.58 -7.23 -15.15
C ALA A 127 -3.17 -6.13 -14.17
N LEU A 128 -4.15 -5.41 -13.61
CA LEU A 128 -3.89 -4.43 -12.56
C LEU A 128 -3.22 -5.11 -11.37
N SER A 129 -3.77 -6.20 -10.86
CA SER A 129 -3.19 -6.95 -9.72
C SER A 129 -1.75 -7.37 -9.94
N ALA A 130 -1.42 -7.87 -11.13
CA ALA A 130 -0.04 -8.16 -11.52
C ALA A 130 0.86 -6.91 -11.52
N VAL A 131 0.40 -5.80 -12.09
CA VAL A 131 1.15 -4.53 -12.08
C VAL A 131 1.40 -4.03 -10.65
N GLY A 132 0.39 -4.11 -9.79
CA GLY A 132 0.50 -3.73 -8.37
C GLY A 132 1.57 -4.55 -7.66
N LEU A 133 1.53 -5.88 -7.84
CA LEU A 133 2.52 -6.79 -7.27
C LEU A 133 3.95 -6.45 -7.75
N VAL A 134 4.13 -6.18 -9.04
CA VAL A 134 5.43 -5.80 -9.59
C VAL A 134 5.93 -4.49 -8.99
N VAL A 135 5.04 -3.50 -8.79
CA VAL A 135 5.38 -2.22 -8.15
C VAL A 135 5.83 -2.43 -6.70
N ASP A 136 5.13 -3.26 -5.93
CA ASP A 136 5.47 -3.55 -4.53
C ASP A 136 6.82 -4.28 -4.41
N VAL A 137 7.06 -5.28 -5.26
CA VAL A 137 8.34 -5.99 -5.34
C VAL A 137 9.47 -5.02 -5.72
N ALA A 138 9.26 -4.19 -6.74
CA ALA A 138 10.26 -3.21 -7.15
C ALA A 138 10.56 -2.18 -6.04
N ALA A 139 9.54 -1.73 -5.30
CA ALA A 139 9.70 -0.81 -4.18
C ALA A 139 10.56 -1.43 -3.06
N LEU A 140 10.27 -2.69 -2.70
CA LEU A 140 11.04 -3.44 -1.71
C LEU A 140 12.49 -3.63 -2.17
N VAL A 141 12.72 -4.11 -3.39
CA VAL A 141 14.06 -4.32 -3.91
C VAL A 141 14.85 -3.01 -3.92
N ALA A 142 14.30 -1.93 -4.48
CA ALA A 142 14.95 -0.62 -4.52
C ALA A 142 15.32 -0.09 -3.12
N MET A 143 14.44 -0.34 -2.13
CA MET A 143 14.68 0.04 -0.74
C MET A 143 15.83 -0.74 -0.10
N TRP A 144 16.12 -1.97 -0.55
CA TRP A 144 17.15 -2.85 0.00
C TRP A 144 18.43 -3.01 -0.85
N LEU A 145 18.53 -2.31 -1.98
CA LEU A 145 19.78 -2.23 -2.75
C LEU A 145 20.95 -1.69 -1.90
N ARG A 146 22.18 -2.07 -2.28
CA ARG A 146 23.42 -1.64 -1.59
C ARG A 146 23.49 -0.12 -1.34
N PRO A 147 23.23 0.77 -2.33
CA PRO A 147 23.29 2.21 -2.09
C PRO A 147 22.29 2.68 -1.02
N SER A 148 21.11 2.07 -0.96
CA SER A 148 20.10 2.35 0.06
C SER A 148 20.60 1.92 1.44
N ASN A 149 21.14 0.70 1.56
CA ASN A 149 21.71 0.20 2.82
C ASN A 149 22.82 1.08 3.37
N ASP A 150 23.71 1.57 2.52
CA ASP A 150 24.81 2.44 2.92
C ASP A 150 24.29 3.80 3.41
N TYR A 151 23.28 4.34 2.72
CA TYR A 151 22.60 5.57 3.15
C TYR A 151 21.95 5.42 4.54
N PHE A 152 21.21 4.34 4.78
CA PHE A 152 20.54 4.12 6.07
C PHE A 152 21.52 3.82 7.22
N ARG A 153 22.64 3.16 6.94
CA ARG A 153 23.72 2.95 7.93
C ARG A 153 24.39 4.28 8.29
N ALA A 154 24.67 5.12 7.31
CA ALA A 154 25.22 6.46 7.56
C ALA A 154 24.25 7.35 8.34
N SER A 155 22.94 7.27 8.05
CA SER A 155 21.93 8.06 8.76
C SER A 155 21.72 7.60 10.19
N SER A 156 21.74 6.29 10.48
CA SER A 156 21.52 5.76 11.84
C SER A 156 22.62 6.16 12.82
N VAL A 157 23.88 6.20 12.38
CA VAL A 157 25.02 6.65 13.21
C VAL A 157 24.83 8.09 13.69
N ARG A 158 24.28 8.97 12.84
CA ARG A 158 24.04 10.38 13.20
C ARG A 158 23.00 10.56 14.30
N PHE A 159 22.00 9.69 14.37
CA PHE A 159 20.97 9.76 15.41
C PHE A 159 21.40 9.11 16.73
N ALA A 160 22.42 8.24 16.70
CA ALA A 160 22.94 7.56 17.89
C ALA A 160 23.97 8.40 18.67
N MET A 161 24.73 9.29 18.00
CA MET A 161 25.63 10.21 18.71
C MET A 161 24.88 11.47 19.17
N PRO A 162 24.85 11.80 20.48
CA PRO A 162 24.41 13.11 20.92
C PRO A 162 25.34 14.20 20.33
N PRO A 163 24.85 15.44 20.13
CA PRO A 163 25.68 16.52 19.66
C PRO A 163 26.89 16.63 20.58
N ARG A 164 28.09 16.55 19.99
CA ARG A 164 29.35 16.76 20.71
C ARG A 164 29.26 18.16 21.30
N GLN A 165 28.93 18.27 22.59
CA GLN A 165 29.02 19.54 23.29
C GLN A 165 30.49 19.91 23.24
N GLU A 166 30.82 20.87 22.40
CA GLU A 166 32.16 21.44 22.34
C GLU A 166 32.47 21.92 23.75
N GLN A 167 33.43 21.24 24.38
CA GLN A 167 33.92 21.57 25.70
C GLN A 167 34.48 22.99 25.61
N PHE A 168 33.76 23.96 26.17
CA PHE A 168 34.27 25.32 26.33
C PHE A 168 35.58 25.26 27.13
N PRO A 169 36.71 25.78 26.60
CA PRO A 169 37.90 25.95 27.42
C PRO A 169 37.57 26.93 28.54
N ARG A 170 37.84 26.53 29.79
CA ARG A 170 37.70 27.36 30.99
C ARG A 170 38.77 28.43 31.06
#